data_AF-A0A964QDU5-F1
#
_entry.id   AF-A0A964QDU5-F1
#
_cell.length_a   1.000
_cell.length_b   1.000
_cell.length_c   1.000
_cell.angle_alpha   90.00
_cell.angle_beta   90.00
_cell.angle_gamma   90.00
#
_symmetry.space_group_name_H-M   'P 1'
#
loop_
_entity.id
_entity.type
_entity.pdbx_description
1 polymer ?
#
loop_
_entity_poly.entity_id
_entity_poly.type
_entity_poly.pdbx_seq_one_letter_code
_entity_poly.pdbx_strand_id
1 'polypeptide(L)'
;MERLRLPHLNDSKSVKGSRWDWHQNIGEGTLGLEPFRRFVTEDRFAAIPKLLETPKEPDALSADRRNLATLRRLRLEGRGA
;
A
#
# COMPACT_ATOMS: atom_id res chain seq x y z
N MET A 1 19.25 7.94 -0.98
CA MET A 1 18.14 7.11 -0.45
C MET A 1 18.44 6.60 0.96
N GLU A 2 19.20 7.33 1.77
CA GLU A 2 19.73 6.80 3.04
C GLU A 2 18.81 7.02 4.24
N ARG A 3 17.79 7.88 4.12
CA ARG A 3 16.91 8.24 5.24
C ARG A 3 15.54 7.57 5.20
N LEU A 4 15.15 6.98 4.06
CA LEU A 4 13.87 6.27 3.95
C LEU A 4 14.01 4.88 4.55
N ARG A 5 13.31 4.62 5.66
CA ARG A 5 13.46 3.36 6.43
C ARG A 5 12.23 2.48 6.44
N LEU A 6 11.03 3.08 6.56
CA LEU A 6 9.78 2.33 6.70
C LEU A 6 8.60 3.12 6.13
N PRO A 7 8.32 3.03 4.83
CA PRO A 7 7.10 3.56 4.23
C PRO A 7 5.88 2.85 4.81
N HIS A 8 4.89 3.63 5.23
CA HIS A 8 3.56 3.12 5.54
C HIS A 8 2.75 3.15 4.26
N LEU A 9 2.27 1.99 3.82
CA LEU A 9 1.50 1.85 2.59
C LEU A 9 0.03 1.75 2.96
N ASN A 10 -0.63 2.91 2.99
CA ASN A 10 -2.05 3.02 3.29
C ASN A 10 -2.75 3.73 2.13
N ASP A 11 -3.90 3.24 1.71
CA ASP A 11 -4.77 4.02 0.82
C ASP A 11 -5.46 5.11 1.64
N SER A 12 -6.03 6.12 0.97
CA SER A 12 -6.74 7.22 1.61
C SER A 12 -8.22 7.15 1.30
N LYS A 13 -9.05 7.10 2.34
CA LYS A 13 -10.50 7.26 2.19
C LYS A 13 -10.87 8.69 1.80
N SER A 14 -10.03 9.65 2.18
CA SER A 14 -10.28 11.08 1.94
C SER A 14 -9.65 11.56 0.63
N VAL A 15 -10.22 12.61 0.04
CA VAL A 15 -9.66 13.23 -1.18
C VAL A 15 -8.35 13.96 -0.90
N LYS A 16 -7.52 14.12 -1.94
CA LYS A 16 -6.24 14.84 -1.84
C LYS A 16 -6.45 16.26 -1.29
N GLY A 17 -5.63 16.62 -0.29
CA GLY A 17 -5.66 17.96 0.32
C GLY A 17 -6.69 18.15 1.43
N SER A 18 -7.44 17.10 1.78
CA SER A 18 -8.45 17.12 2.85
C SER A 18 -7.87 17.40 4.25
N ARG A 19 -6.59 17.09 4.47
CA ARG A 19 -5.91 17.05 5.78
C ARG A 19 -6.47 16.02 6.77
N TRP A 20 -7.29 15.09 6.28
CA TRP A 20 -7.78 13.96 7.05
C TRP A 20 -6.83 12.77 6.92
N ASP A 21 -6.36 12.27 8.06
CA ASP A 21 -5.55 11.07 8.14
C ASP A 21 -6.46 9.84 8.24
N TRP A 22 -7.17 9.55 7.15
CA TRP A 22 -8.16 8.46 7.10
C TRP A 22 -7.72 7.35 6.16
N HIS A 23 -7.11 6.33 6.74
CA HIS A 23 -6.61 5.18 6.00
C HIS A 23 -7.72 4.30 5.42
N GLN A 24 -7.41 3.65 4.30
CA GLN A 24 -8.24 2.68 3.63
C GLN A 24 -7.39 1.49 3.14
N ASN A 25 -8.03 0.34 2.93
CA ASN A 25 -7.41 -0.83 2.31
C ASN A 25 -6.85 -0.51 0.92
N ILE A 26 -5.82 -1.26 0.52
CA ILE A 26 -5.07 -1.05 -0.71
C ILE A 26 -5.98 -1.13 -1.94
N GLY A 27 -6.14 -0.02 -2.64
CA GLY A 27 -6.94 0.07 -3.86
C GLY A 27 -8.43 0.35 -3.63
N GLU A 28 -8.88 0.44 -2.38
CA GLU A 28 -10.27 0.75 -2.02
C GLU A 28 -10.48 2.24 -1.69
N GLY A 29 -9.40 3.03 -1.70
CA GLY A 29 -9.44 4.47 -1.45
C GLY A 29 -9.28 5.30 -2.73
N THR A 30 -9.10 6.60 -2.51
CA THR A 30 -8.95 7.61 -3.55
C THR A 30 -7.60 7.56 -4.27
N LEU A 31 -6.58 6.87 -3.72
CA LEU A 31 -5.31 6.68 -4.42
C LEU A 31 -5.42 5.58 -5.47
N GLY A 32 -6.23 4.55 -5.21
CA GLY A 32 -6.38 3.38 -6.08
C GLY A 32 -5.10 2.54 -6.15
N LEU A 33 -5.04 1.58 -7.08
CA LEU A 33 -3.94 0.60 -7.13
C LEU A 33 -2.62 1.12 -7.74
N GLU A 34 -2.70 2.12 -8.60
CA GLU A 34 -1.57 2.55 -9.44
C GLU A 34 -0.36 3.07 -8.64
N PRO A 35 -0.52 3.92 -7.61
CA PRO A 35 0.62 4.36 -6.79
C PRO A 35 1.32 3.19 -6.08
N PHE A 36 0.54 2.22 -5.59
CA PHE A 36 1.08 1.03 -4.94
C PHE A 36 1.84 0.16 -5.92
N ARG A 37 1.33 -0.04 -7.14
CA ARG A 37 2.02 -0.77 -8.21
C ARG A 37 3.40 -0.17 -8.44
N ARG A 38 3.48 1.14 -8.69
CA ARG A 38 4.76 1.85 -8.89
C ARG A 38 5.72 1.68 -7.72
N PHE A 39 5.20 1.77 -6.49
CA PHE A 39 6.03 1.67 -5.29
C PHE A 39 6.61 0.26 -5.10
N VAL A 40 5.81 -0.79 -5.28
CA VAL A 40 6.26 -2.17 -5.04
C VAL A 40 7.10 -2.75 -6.18
N THR A 41 7.07 -2.16 -7.37
CA THR A 41 7.88 -2.56 -8.53
C THR A 41 9.23 -1.84 -8.59
N GLU A 42 9.35 -0.68 -7.95
CA GLU A 42 10.58 0.11 -7.93
C GLU A 42 11.72 -0.58 -7.15
N ASP A 43 12.81 -0.87 -7.85
CA ASP A 43 13.96 -1.61 -7.30
C ASP A 43 14.67 -0.87 -6.17
N ARG A 44 14.69 0.47 -6.22
CA ARG A 44 15.25 1.29 -5.15
C ARG A 44 14.55 1.01 -3.81
N PHE A 45 13.27 0.64 -3.82
CA PHE A 45 12.50 0.35 -2.61
C PHE A 45 12.41 -1.15 -2.28
N ALA A 46 13.01 -2.04 -3.06
CA ALA A 46 12.81 -3.49 -2.93
C ALA A 46 13.19 -4.03 -1.54
N ALA A 47 14.34 -3.59 -1.02
CA ALA A 47 14.88 -4.04 0.27
C ALA A 47 14.31 -3.29 1.49
N ILE A 48 13.56 -2.20 1.29
CA ILE A 48 12.98 -1.41 2.38
C ILE A 48 11.75 -2.18 2.91
N PRO A 49 11.57 -2.38 4.22
CA PRO A 49 10.33 -2.93 4.78
C PRO A 49 9.16 -1.95 4.58
N LYS A 50 7.93 -2.46 4.49
CA LYS A 50 6.70 -1.65 4.35
C LYS A 50 5.75 -2.01 5.50
N LEU A 51 5.03 -1.03 6.05
CA LEU A 51 4.03 -1.24 7.09
C LEU A 51 2.61 -1.01 6.54
N LEU A 52 1.63 -1.78 7.01
CA LEU A 52 0.21 -1.60 6.71
C LEU A 52 -0.52 -1.15 7.99
N GLU A 53 -1.17 0.01 7.93
CA GLU A 53 -1.98 0.58 9.01
C GLU A 53 -3.43 0.79 8.51
N THR A 54 -3.93 -0.22 7.80
CA THR A 54 -5.26 -0.22 7.19
C THR A 54 -6.35 -0.65 8.19
N PRO A 55 -7.63 -0.38 7.90
CA PRO A 55 -8.74 -0.83 8.74
C PRO A 55 -8.72 -2.35 8.98
N LYS A 56 -9.05 -2.77 10.21
CA LYS A 56 -8.95 -4.17 10.66
C LYS A 56 -10.29 -4.89 10.80
N GLU A 57 -11.38 -4.24 10.42
CA GLU A 57 -12.73 -4.79 10.55
C GLU A 57 -13.16 -5.54 9.27
N PRO A 58 -14.01 -6.58 9.39
CA PRO A 58 -14.47 -7.22 10.63
C PRO A 58 -13.47 -8.24 11.21
N ASP A 59 -12.43 -8.61 10.45
CA ASP A 59 -11.37 -9.53 10.87
C ASP A 59 -9.99 -9.00 10.43
N ALA A 60 -9.16 -8.73 11.43
CA ALA A 60 -7.86 -8.08 11.23
C ALA A 60 -6.93 -8.91 10.34
N LEU A 61 -6.88 -10.22 10.59
CA LEU A 61 -5.96 -11.10 9.90
C LEU A 61 -6.34 -11.28 8.42
N SER A 62 -7.63 -11.43 8.13
CA SER A 62 -8.12 -11.50 6.76
C SER A 62 -7.91 -10.18 6.02
N ALA A 63 -8.16 -9.03 6.67
CA ALA A 63 -7.89 -7.72 6.07
C ALA A 63 -6.41 -7.58 5.68
N ASP A 64 -5.49 -7.94 6.57
CA ASP A 64 -4.06 -7.86 6.29
C ASP A 64 -3.61 -8.84 5.21
N ARG A 65 -4.14 -10.07 5.23
CA ARG A 65 -3.86 -11.06 4.17
C ARG A 65 -4.32 -10.58 2.80
N ARG A 66 -5.48 -9.94 2.69
CA ARG A 66 -5.97 -9.35 1.43
C ARG A 66 -5.06 -8.24 0.93
N ASN A 67 -4.72 -7.28 1.80
CA ASN A 67 -3.82 -6.17 1.44
C ASN A 67 -2.43 -6.68 0.99
N LEU A 68 -1.85 -7.63 1.73
CA LEU A 68 -0.59 -8.26 1.37
C LEU A 68 -0.67 -9.03 0.05
N ALA A 69 -1.76 -9.77 -0.19
CA ALA A 69 -1.98 -10.48 -1.45
C ALA A 69 -2.04 -9.51 -2.64
N THR A 70 -2.78 -8.41 -2.50
CA THR A 70 -2.85 -7.34 -3.52
C THR A 70 -1.47 -6.77 -3.83
N LEU A 71 -0.70 -6.37 -2.81
CA LEU A 71 0.63 -5.79 -3.02
C LEU A 71 1.62 -6.78 -3.66
N ARG A 72 1.58 -8.06 -3.26
CA ARG A 72 2.40 -9.12 -3.86
C ARG A 72 2.03 -9.36 -5.32
N ARG A 73 0.73 -9.39 -5.63
CA ARG A 73 0.23 -9.51 -7.01
C ARG A 73 0.73 -8.36 -7.88
N LEU A 74 0.56 -7.11 -7.43
CA LEU A 74 1.04 -5.92 -8.16
C LEU A 74 2.56 -5.96 -8.42
N ARG A 75 3.34 -6.44 -7.44
CA ARG A 75 4.79 -6.61 -7.59
C ARG A 75 5.16 -7.62 -8.69
N LEU A 76 4.42 -8.72 -8.80
CA LEU A 76 4.65 -9.74 -9.84
C LEU A 76 4.23 -9.23 -11.21
N GLU A 77 3.05 -8.62 -11.32
CA GLU A 77 2.50 -8.07 -12.57
C GLU A 77 3.38 -6.96 -13.16
N GLY A 78 3.99 -6.12 -12.32
CA GLY A 78 4.87 -5.05 -12.81
C GLY A 78 6.32 -5.46 -13.07
N ARG A 79 6.72 -6.70 -12.78
CA ARG A 79 8.06 -7.23 -13.11
C ARG A 79 8.06 -8.17 -14.31
N GLY A 80 6.89 -8.69 -14.69
CA GLY A 80 6.70 -9.51 -15.90
C GLY A 80 6.17 -8.74 -17.11
N ALA A 81 6.00 -7.42 -16.99
CA ALA A 81 5.57 -6.51 -18.06
C ALA A 81 6.76 -5.70 -18.60
#